data_AF-R6R5T6-F1
#
_entry.id   AF-R6R5T6-F1
#
_cell.length_a   1.000
_cell.length_b   1.000
_cell.length_c   1.000
_cell.angle_alpha   90.00
_cell.angle_beta   90.00
_cell.angle_gamma   90.00
#
_symmetry.space_group_name_H-M   'P 1'
#
loop_
_entity.id
_entity.type
_entity.pdbx_description
1 polymer ?
#
loop_
_entity_poly.entity_id
_entity_poly.type
_entity_poly.pdbx_seq_one_letter_code
_entity_poly.pdbx_strand_id
1 'polypeptide(L)'
;MARKFTDPDNAKYAFDGYGLDHAFIATTGKPLIGLESGKLVSNLYDANIEKCMDMLRTFDDTQEQLRYPREIENSWAPSYNEWADGNTLFIEDGTWRYEETWRKLKKKNKWEDDEINFVPFPQMDGADTYYQEMKQDAYMFVSGSKNADGKSRRHFLYIRIRLPALSADG
;
A
#
# COMPACT_ATOMS: atom_id res chain seq x y z
N MET A 1 10.38 -2.55 18.44
CA MET A 1 9.79 -1.19 18.38
C MET A 1 8.27 -1.28 18.28
N ALA A 2 7.71 -1.90 17.24
CA ALA A 2 6.26 -2.07 17.04
C ALA A 2 5.48 -2.54 18.29
N ARG A 3 5.85 -3.68 18.89
CA ARG A 3 5.23 -4.21 20.12
C ARG A 3 5.32 -3.29 21.34
N LYS A 4 6.37 -2.46 21.42
CA LYS A 4 6.54 -1.51 22.54
C LYS A 4 5.67 -0.27 22.36
N PHE A 5 5.38 0.10 21.11
CA PHE A 5 4.53 1.25 20.78
C PHE A 5 3.04 0.90 20.85
N THR A 6 2.69 -0.34 20.49
CA THR A 6 1.30 -0.80 20.41
C THR A 6 0.67 -0.84 21.79
N ASP A 7 -0.47 -0.18 21.93
CA ASP A 7 -1.27 -0.07 23.14
C ASP A 7 -2.73 0.19 22.72
N PRO A 8 -3.49 -0.88 22.41
CA PRO A 8 -4.85 -0.74 21.87
C PRO A 8 -5.82 -0.06 22.84
N ASP A 9 -5.61 -0.18 24.15
CA ASP A 9 -6.42 0.49 25.18
C ASP A 9 -6.31 2.02 25.10
N ASN A 10 -5.20 2.52 24.54
CA ASN A 10 -4.96 3.94 24.28
C ASN A 10 -4.97 4.28 22.78
N ALA A 11 -5.60 3.44 21.96
CA ALA A 11 -5.71 3.61 20.50
C ALA A 11 -4.36 3.77 19.78
N LYS A 12 -3.30 3.12 20.26
CA LYS A 12 -1.97 3.15 19.63
C LYS A 12 -1.67 1.85 18.90
N TYR A 13 -1.34 1.97 17.61
CA TYR A 13 -1.09 0.85 16.71
C TYR A 13 0.25 1.00 16.00
N ALA A 14 0.97 -0.10 15.80
CA ALA A 14 2.25 -0.02 15.11
C ALA A 14 2.08 0.29 13.61
N PHE A 15 1.03 -0.25 12.98
CA PHE A 15 0.89 -0.22 11.53
C PHE A 15 -0.51 0.21 11.08
N ASP A 16 -0.55 0.91 9.96
CA ASP A 16 -1.75 1.08 9.13
C ASP A 16 -1.32 1.15 7.65
N GLY A 17 -2.27 1.15 6.71
CA GLY A 17 -1.96 1.19 5.27
C GLY A 17 -2.58 0.08 4.46
N TYR A 18 -2.61 0.24 3.13
CA TYR A 18 -3.33 -0.69 2.25
C TYR A 18 -2.56 -1.97 1.91
N GLY A 19 -1.24 -1.98 2.06
CA GLY A 19 -0.36 -2.97 1.45
C GLY A 19 0.71 -3.59 2.34
N LEU A 20 0.53 -3.48 3.65
CA LEU A 20 1.41 -4.10 4.64
C LEU A 20 1.66 -5.59 4.35
N ASP A 21 0.62 -6.34 4.03
CA ASP A 21 0.69 -7.79 3.81
C ASP A 21 1.62 -8.15 2.66
N HIS A 22 1.40 -7.59 1.47
CA HIS A 22 2.21 -7.89 0.31
C HIS A 22 3.62 -7.29 0.40
N ALA A 23 3.78 -6.12 1.03
CA ALA A 23 5.09 -5.53 1.26
C ALA A 23 5.95 -6.38 2.21
N PHE A 24 5.38 -6.91 3.31
CA PHE A 24 6.09 -7.84 4.18
C PHE A 24 6.37 -9.17 3.48
N ILE A 25 5.44 -9.73 2.70
CA ILE A 25 5.68 -10.95 1.93
C ILE A 25 6.83 -10.74 0.94
N ALA A 26 6.95 -9.56 0.31
CA ALA A 26 8.06 -9.26 -0.58
C ALA A 26 9.43 -9.34 0.11
N THR A 27 9.52 -9.08 1.43
CA THR A 27 10.77 -9.19 2.20
C THR A 27 11.31 -10.62 2.28
N THR A 28 10.47 -11.63 1.99
CA THR A 28 10.88 -13.05 1.93
C THR A 28 11.73 -13.37 0.69
N GLY A 29 11.76 -12.47 -0.30
CA GLY A 29 12.40 -12.70 -1.59
C GLY A 29 11.60 -13.61 -2.53
N LYS A 30 10.42 -14.07 -2.13
CA LYS A 30 9.54 -14.91 -2.97
C LYS A 30 8.12 -14.35 -3.02
N PRO A 31 7.54 -14.18 -4.23
CA PRO A 31 6.11 -13.91 -4.33
C PRO A 31 5.31 -15.16 -3.97
N LEU A 32 4.06 -14.99 -3.51
CA LEU A 32 3.16 -16.13 -3.24
C LEU A 32 2.99 -17.03 -4.48
N ILE A 33 2.84 -16.40 -5.65
CA ILE A 33 2.81 -17.05 -6.96
C ILE A 33 3.92 -16.43 -7.82
N GLY A 34 4.91 -17.25 -8.19
CA GLY A 34 6.02 -16.86 -9.05
C GLY A 34 5.81 -17.21 -10.51
N LEU A 35 6.74 -16.76 -11.35
CA LEU A 35 6.84 -17.14 -12.75
C LEU A 35 8.22 -17.74 -13.00
N GLU A 36 8.27 -19.03 -13.30
CA GLU A 36 9.51 -19.74 -13.63
C GLU A 36 9.37 -20.41 -14.99
N SER A 37 10.31 -20.11 -15.90
CA SER A 37 10.31 -20.68 -17.27
C SER A 37 8.95 -20.54 -17.99
N GLY A 38 8.28 -19.40 -17.79
CA GLY A 38 6.97 -19.11 -18.39
C GLY A 38 5.77 -19.84 -17.75
N LYS A 39 5.96 -20.53 -16.62
CA LYS A 39 4.90 -21.23 -15.89
C LYS A 39 4.69 -20.59 -14.52
N LEU A 40 3.43 -20.56 -14.07
CA LEU A 40 3.09 -20.15 -12.71
C LEU A 40 3.58 -21.21 -11.72
N VAL A 41 4.27 -20.77 -10.67
CA VAL A 41 4.78 -21.62 -9.59
C VAL A 41 4.20 -21.13 -8.26
N SER A 42 3.71 -22.06 -7.44
CA SER A 42 3.19 -21.72 -6.11
C SER A 42 4.28 -21.81 -5.07
N ASN A 43 4.47 -20.74 -4.31
CA ASN A 43 5.38 -20.68 -3.16
C ASN A 43 4.62 -20.69 -1.82
N LEU A 44 3.32 -21.01 -1.81
CA LEU A 44 2.48 -20.98 -0.59
C LEU A 44 2.98 -21.87 0.56
N TYR A 45 3.78 -22.89 0.24
CA TYR A 45 4.39 -23.81 1.23
C TYR A 45 5.86 -23.51 1.51
N ASP A 46 6.37 -22.36 1.07
CA ASP A 46 7.73 -21.94 1.38
C ASP A 46 7.83 -21.54 2.86
N ALA A 47 8.87 -22.03 3.55
CA ALA A 47 9.05 -21.79 4.98
C ALA A 47 9.21 -20.31 5.34
N ASN A 48 9.78 -19.48 4.45
CA ASN A 48 9.89 -18.05 4.69
C ASN A 48 8.54 -17.35 4.52
N ILE A 49 7.71 -17.80 3.58
CA ILE A 49 6.34 -17.31 3.43
C ILE A 49 5.51 -17.70 4.66
N GLU A 50 5.58 -18.94 5.11
CA GLU A 50 4.90 -19.40 6.33
C GLU A 50 5.29 -18.55 7.56
N LYS A 51 6.59 -18.37 7.79
CA LYS A 51 7.12 -17.52 8.87
C LYS A 51 6.63 -16.06 8.76
N CYS A 52 6.55 -15.52 7.54
CA CYS A 52 6.01 -14.18 7.31
C CYS A 52 4.50 -14.11 7.62
N MET A 53 3.73 -15.12 7.22
CA MET A 53 2.29 -15.19 7.49
C MET A 53 2.00 -15.32 8.98
N ASP A 54 2.78 -16.09 9.73
CA ASP A 54 2.68 -16.18 11.19
C ASP A 54 2.93 -14.82 11.86
N MET A 55 3.91 -14.07 11.36
CA MET A 55 4.16 -12.70 11.83
C MET A 55 2.99 -11.76 11.46
N LEU A 56 2.46 -11.83 10.24
CA LEU A 56 1.31 -11.03 9.81
C LEU A 56 0.04 -11.33 10.62
N ARG A 57 -0.14 -12.57 11.11
CA ARG A 57 -1.25 -12.89 12.03
C ARG A 57 -1.24 -12.03 13.29
N THR A 58 -0.09 -11.59 13.77
CA THR A 58 0.00 -10.72 14.96
C THR A 58 -0.70 -9.36 14.76
N PHE A 59 -1.01 -8.98 13.52
CA PHE A 59 -1.67 -7.71 13.20
C PHE A 59 -3.18 -7.76 13.44
N ASP A 60 -3.75 -8.95 13.52
CA ASP A 60 -5.17 -9.21 13.65
C ASP A 60 -5.71 -8.80 15.03
N ASP A 61 -7.00 -8.42 15.08
CA ASP A 61 -7.69 -7.98 16.29
C ASP A 61 -7.89 -9.10 17.32
N THR A 62 -7.77 -10.37 16.90
CA THR A 62 -7.80 -11.53 17.79
C THR A 62 -6.42 -11.94 18.32
N GLN A 63 -5.35 -11.27 17.90
CA GLN A 63 -3.96 -11.60 18.24
C GLN A 63 -3.30 -10.48 19.04
N GLU A 64 -2.18 -9.93 18.56
CA GLU A 64 -1.47 -8.84 19.24
C GLU A 64 -1.97 -7.44 18.82
N GLN A 65 -2.92 -7.36 17.89
CA GLN A 65 -3.57 -6.11 17.46
C GLN A 65 -2.58 -5.04 16.99
N LEU A 66 -1.50 -5.44 16.30
CA LEU A 66 -0.45 -4.50 15.87
C LEU A 66 -0.90 -3.50 14.79
N ARG A 67 -2.01 -3.78 14.09
CA ARG A 67 -2.55 -2.92 13.02
C ARG A 67 -3.79 -2.20 13.50
N TYR A 68 -3.95 -0.94 13.06
CA TYR A 68 -5.18 -0.18 13.23
C TYR A 68 -6.40 -0.96 12.67
N PRO A 69 -7.49 -1.16 13.45
CA PRO A 69 -8.63 -1.99 13.09
C PRO A 69 -9.58 -1.29 12.11
N ARG A 70 -9.09 -1.02 10.89
CA ARG A 70 -9.80 -0.26 9.83
C ARG A 70 -11.18 -0.79 9.49
N GLU A 71 -11.35 -2.09 9.55
CA GLU A 71 -12.59 -2.82 9.28
C GLU A 71 -13.70 -2.49 10.28
N ILE A 72 -13.34 -2.16 11.52
CA ILE A 72 -14.25 -1.77 12.60
C ILE A 72 -14.38 -0.24 12.63
N GLU A 73 -13.25 0.46 12.61
CA GLU A 73 -13.20 1.89 12.96
C GLU A 73 -13.32 2.83 11.77
N ASN A 74 -12.95 2.40 10.56
CA ASN A 74 -12.77 3.33 9.44
C ASN A 74 -13.17 2.76 8.08
N SER A 75 -14.20 1.91 8.03
CA SER A 75 -14.78 1.39 6.77
C SER A 75 -13.74 0.83 5.79
N TRP A 76 -12.76 0.08 6.31
CA TRP A 76 -11.64 -0.51 5.56
C TRP A 76 -10.60 0.49 5.00
N ALA A 77 -10.70 1.77 5.34
CA ALA A 77 -9.73 2.79 4.94
C ALA A 77 -8.65 3.03 6.00
N PRO A 78 -7.38 3.28 5.61
CA PRO A 78 -6.37 3.80 6.51
C PRO A 78 -6.76 5.16 7.11
N SER A 79 -6.33 5.39 8.34
CA SER A 79 -6.52 6.66 9.03
C SER A 79 -5.24 7.48 9.05
N TYR A 80 -5.07 8.34 8.04
CA TYR A 80 -3.94 9.27 7.99
C TYR A 80 -3.99 10.34 9.09
N ASN A 81 -5.16 10.62 9.67
CA ASN A 81 -5.27 11.53 10.81
C ASN A 81 -4.73 10.88 12.09
N GLU A 82 -5.07 9.62 12.37
CA GLU A 82 -4.51 8.89 13.52
C GLU A 82 -2.99 8.76 13.41
N TRP A 83 -2.47 8.52 12.19
CA TRP A 83 -1.04 8.58 11.94
C TRP A 83 -0.47 9.97 12.21
N ALA A 84 -1.10 11.03 11.70
CA ALA A 84 -0.65 12.40 11.91
C ALA A 84 -0.69 12.85 13.38
N ASP A 85 -1.61 12.30 14.17
CA ASP A 85 -1.76 12.58 15.59
C ASP A 85 -0.79 11.73 16.45
N GLY A 86 0.01 10.86 15.83
CA GLY A 86 1.00 10.04 16.52
C GLY A 86 0.43 8.80 17.21
N ASN A 87 -0.74 8.34 16.78
CA ASN A 87 -1.39 7.12 17.25
C ASN A 87 -1.04 5.90 16.40
N THR A 88 -0.51 6.11 15.19
CA THR A 88 0.08 5.04 14.38
C THR A 88 1.55 5.32 14.09
N LEU A 89 2.41 4.32 14.28
CA LEU A 89 3.86 4.49 14.11
C LEU A 89 4.30 4.48 12.65
N PHE A 90 3.81 3.53 11.86
CA PHE A 90 4.14 3.39 10.43
C PHE A 90 2.87 3.33 9.60
N ILE A 91 2.89 4.01 8.44
CA ILE A 91 1.85 3.90 7.44
C ILE A 91 2.45 3.42 6.12
N GLU A 92 1.95 2.31 5.61
CA GLU A 92 2.28 1.81 4.27
C GLU A 92 1.28 2.38 3.26
N ASP A 93 1.78 3.05 2.23
CA ASP A 93 0.99 3.39 1.07
C ASP A 93 1.91 3.77 -0.10
N GLY A 94 1.33 3.89 -1.29
CA GLY A 94 2.05 4.26 -2.48
C GLY A 94 2.51 5.72 -2.50
N THR A 95 3.52 5.97 -3.34
CA THR A 95 4.15 7.28 -3.50
C THR A 95 3.19 8.39 -3.95
N TRP A 96 2.08 8.05 -4.62
CA TRP A 96 1.03 9.01 -5.00
C TRP A 96 0.38 9.71 -3.79
N ARG A 97 0.41 9.09 -2.60
CA ARG A 97 -0.10 9.69 -1.36
C ARG A 97 0.67 10.90 -0.88
N TYR A 98 1.92 11.07 -1.34
CA TYR A 98 2.68 12.27 -1.02
C TYR A 98 1.93 13.53 -1.44
N GLU A 99 1.44 13.53 -2.67
CA GLU A 99 0.73 14.65 -3.28
C GLU A 99 -0.68 14.81 -2.72
N GLU A 100 -1.38 13.68 -2.50
CA GLU A 100 -2.78 13.63 -2.09
C GLU A 100 -2.99 13.89 -0.60
N THR A 101 -2.07 13.45 0.26
CA THR A 101 -2.26 13.38 1.72
C THR A 101 -1.10 14.02 2.48
N TRP A 102 0.11 13.47 2.40
CA TRP A 102 1.21 13.81 3.33
C TRP A 102 1.64 15.27 3.23
N ARG A 103 1.75 15.82 2.02
CA ARG A 103 2.06 17.25 1.82
C ARG A 103 0.96 18.16 2.39
N LYS A 104 -0.30 17.74 2.32
CA LYS A 104 -1.43 18.51 2.89
C LYS A 104 -1.40 18.49 4.42
N LEU A 105 -1.11 17.33 5.02
CA LEU A 105 -0.95 17.19 6.46
C LEU A 105 0.22 18.03 6.97
N LYS A 106 1.39 17.93 6.34
CA LYS A 106 2.55 18.78 6.64
C LYS A 106 2.19 20.27 6.63
N LYS A 107 1.52 20.73 5.56
CA LYS A 107 1.09 22.13 5.46
C LYS A 107 0.09 22.51 6.55
N LYS A 108 -0.91 21.66 6.82
CA LYS A 108 -1.94 21.88 7.85
C LYS A 108 -1.33 21.97 9.25
N ASN A 109 -0.40 21.07 9.56
CA ASN A 109 0.18 20.90 10.88
C ASN A 109 1.46 21.73 11.10
N LYS A 110 1.95 22.42 10.05
CA LYS A 110 3.18 23.23 10.05
C LYS A 110 4.41 22.44 10.49
N TRP A 111 4.52 21.21 9.99
CA TRP A 111 5.67 20.36 10.24
C TRP A 111 6.88 20.79 9.44
N GLU A 112 8.06 20.58 10.02
CA GLU A 112 9.35 20.77 9.36
C GLU A 112 9.55 19.76 8.22
N ASP A 113 10.58 20.00 7.40
CA ASP A 113 10.86 19.18 6.23
C ASP A 113 11.25 17.73 6.57
N ASP A 114 11.77 17.50 7.76
CA ASP A 114 12.29 16.22 8.27
C ASP A 114 11.31 15.44 9.15
N GLU A 115 10.08 15.94 9.36
CA GLU A 115 9.06 15.26 10.17
C GLU A 115 8.59 13.94 9.51
N ILE A 116 8.42 13.95 8.18
CA ILE A 116 7.94 12.79 7.43
C ILE A 116 9.12 12.08 6.80
N ASN A 117 9.33 10.83 7.21
CA ASN A 117 10.45 10.01 6.75
C ASN A 117 9.96 8.79 5.96
N PHE A 118 10.69 8.44 4.90
CA PHE A 118 10.47 7.22 4.12
C PHE A 118 11.50 6.19 4.52
N VAL A 119 11.04 5.05 4.98
CA VAL A 119 11.90 3.93 5.39
C VAL A 119 11.53 2.67 4.61
N PRO A 120 12.50 1.82 4.24
CA PRO A 120 12.21 0.54 3.61
C PRO A 120 11.54 -0.40 4.62
N PHE A 121 10.85 -1.42 4.11
CA PHE A 121 10.46 -2.55 4.94
C PHE A 121 11.72 -3.25 5.49
N PRO A 122 11.65 -3.82 6.70
CA PRO A 122 12.81 -4.47 7.31
C PRO A 122 13.25 -5.69 6.51
N GLN A 123 14.55 -5.99 6.54
CA GLN A 123 15.05 -7.28 6.07
C GLN A 123 14.44 -8.39 6.92
N MET A 124 13.97 -9.46 6.27
CA MET A 124 13.50 -10.65 6.97
C MET A 124 14.66 -11.35 7.70
N ASP A 125 14.43 -11.78 8.93
CA ASP A 125 15.39 -12.58 9.69
C ASP A 125 15.77 -13.87 8.94
N GLY A 126 17.04 -13.97 8.56
CA GLY A 126 17.61 -15.09 7.82
C GLY A 126 17.62 -14.92 6.30
N ALA A 127 17.09 -13.82 5.76
CA ALA A 127 17.24 -13.50 4.34
C ALA A 127 18.69 -13.12 4.02
N ASP A 128 19.13 -13.45 2.81
CA ASP A 128 20.47 -13.16 2.30
C ASP A 128 20.68 -11.67 1.97
N THR A 129 19.60 -10.94 1.65
CA THR A 129 19.63 -9.51 1.34
C THR A 129 18.30 -8.81 1.69
N TYR A 130 18.25 -7.50 1.43
CA TYR A 130 17.05 -6.68 1.55
C TYR A 130 16.18 -6.81 0.30
N TYR A 131 15.09 -7.57 0.41
CA TYR A 131 14.05 -7.61 -0.62
C TYR A 131 12.99 -6.54 -0.35
N GLN A 132 12.56 -5.86 -1.39
CA GLN A 132 11.47 -4.88 -1.38
C GLN A 132 10.57 -5.16 -2.58
N GLU A 133 9.31 -4.76 -2.48
CA GLU A 133 8.41 -4.81 -3.61
C GLU A 133 8.83 -3.80 -4.70
N MET A 134 8.69 -4.20 -5.96
CA MET A 134 8.74 -3.29 -7.10
C MET A 134 7.40 -3.35 -7.84
N LYS A 135 6.65 -2.25 -7.78
CA LYS A 135 5.46 -2.05 -8.62
C LYS A 135 5.85 -1.35 -9.92
N GLN A 136 5.41 -1.90 -11.05
CA GLN A 136 5.59 -1.28 -12.36
C GLN A 136 4.22 -0.94 -12.98
N ASP A 137 3.99 0.35 -13.21
CA ASP A 137 2.82 0.81 -13.94
C ASP A 137 3.10 0.83 -15.45
N ALA A 138 2.17 0.29 -16.24
CA ALA A 138 2.29 0.22 -17.69
C ALA A 138 1.01 0.72 -18.37
N TYR A 139 1.19 1.38 -19.53
CA TYR A 139 0.08 1.73 -20.40
C TYR A 139 -0.23 0.55 -21.32
N MET A 140 -1.44 0.01 -21.22
CA MET A 140 -1.91 -1.07 -22.09
C MET A 140 -2.73 -0.51 -23.26
N PHE A 141 -2.53 -1.08 -24.45
CA PHE A 141 -3.37 -0.76 -25.60
C PHE A 141 -4.61 -1.66 -25.62
N VAL A 142 -5.79 -1.06 -25.74
CA VAL A 142 -7.06 -1.79 -25.77
C VAL A 142 -7.16 -2.60 -27.07
N SER A 143 -7.39 -3.91 -26.94
CA SER A 143 -7.60 -4.80 -28.08
C SER A 143 -8.74 -4.31 -28.97
N GLY A 144 -8.55 -4.35 -30.29
CA GLY A 144 -9.52 -3.87 -31.26
C GLY A 144 -9.64 -2.35 -31.40
N SER A 145 -8.85 -1.55 -30.67
CA SER A 145 -8.84 -0.09 -30.86
C SER A 145 -8.39 0.26 -32.28
N LYS A 146 -9.24 1.03 -32.97
CA LYS A 146 -9.04 1.50 -34.35
C LYS A 146 -8.00 2.62 -34.45
N ASN A 147 -7.57 3.19 -33.31
CA ASN A 147 -6.57 4.25 -33.26
C ASN A 147 -5.15 3.67 -33.15
N ALA A 148 -4.73 2.94 -34.17
CA ALA A 148 -3.41 2.28 -34.22
C ALA A 148 -2.25 3.30 -34.17
N ASP A 149 -2.43 4.50 -34.73
CA ASP A 149 -1.43 5.57 -34.75
C ASP A 149 -1.20 6.22 -33.38
N GLY A 150 -2.19 6.12 -32.47
CA GLY A 150 -2.06 6.56 -31.09
C GLY A 150 -1.08 5.71 -30.26
N LYS A 151 -0.68 4.53 -30.74
CA LYS A 151 0.28 3.63 -30.04
C LYS A 151 1.68 4.21 -29.93
N SER A 152 2.13 4.96 -30.94
CA SER A 152 3.50 5.49 -31.04
C SER A 152 3.59 6.96 -30.64
N ARG A 153 2.46 7.67 -30.64
CA ARG A 153 2.39 9.09 -30.31
C ARG A 153 1.95 9.23 -28.85
N ARG A 154 2.91 9.51 -27.95
CA ARG A 154 2.65 10.02 -26.59
C ARG A 154 1.96 11.40 -26.65
N HIS A 155 0.74 11.45 -27.18
CA HIS A 155 -0.12 12.63 -27.16
C HIS A 155 -1.28 12.31 -26.24
N PHE A 156 -1.26 12.96 -25.08
CA PHE A 156 -2.26 12.91 -24.04
C PHE A 156 -3.66 13.15 -24.65
N LEU A 157 -4.51 12.13 -24.64
CA LEU A 157 -5.92 12.28 -24.97
C LEU A 157 -6.68 12.60 -23.67
N TYR A 158 -6.88 13.88 -23.38
CA TYR A 158 -7.91 14.30 -22.42
C TYR A 158 -9.28 14.02 -23.06
N ILE A 159 -9.93 12.90 -22.69
CA ILE A 159 -11.32 12.68 -23.06
C ILE A 159 -12.18 13.53 -22.10
N ARG A 160 -12.58 14.72 -22.56
CA ARG A 160 -13.66 15.48 -21.92
C ARG A 160 -14.98 14.82 -22.30
N ILE A 161 -15.51 13.93 -21.46
CA ILE A 161 -16.88 13.44 -21.62
C ILE A 161 -17.80 14.63 -21.38
N ARG A 162 -18.39 15.16 -22.46
CA ARG A 162 -19.55 16.05 -22.37
C ARG A 162 -20.72 15.14 -21.96
N LEU A 163 -21.08 15.15 -20.69
CA LEU A 163 -22.40 14.66 -20.29
C LEU A 163 -23.44 15.51 -21.04
N PRO A 164 -24.42 14.91 -21.73
CA PRO A 164 -25.52 15.67 -22.28
C PRO A 164 -26.20 16.42 -21.12
N ALA A 165 -26.45 17.70 -21.32
CA ALA A 165 -27.26 18.47 -20.39
C ALA A 165 -28.58 17.71 -20.18
N LEU A 166 -28.90 17.38 -18.93
CA LEU A 166 -30.27 17.06 -18.56
C LEU A 166 -31.10 18.27 -18.98
N SER A 167 -31.93 18.11 -20.01
CA SER A 167 -32.96 19.08 -20.34
C SER A 167 -33.90 19.13 -19.13
N ALA A 168 -33.77 20.19 -18.34
CA ALA A 168 -34.82 20.58 -17.41
C ALA A 168 -35.94 21.17 -18.26
N ASP A 169 -36.81 20.31 -18.81
CA ASP A 169 -38.09 20.65 -19.45
C ASP A 169 -38.91 19.35 -19.54
N GLY A 170 -39.85 19.18 -18.60
CA GLY A 170 -40.78 18.04 -18.51
C GLY A 170 -41.25 17.79 -17.09
#